data_AF-A0A7Y2U9L7-F1
#
_entry.id   AF-A0A7Y2U9L7-F1
#
_cell.length_a   1.000
_cell.length_b   1.000
_cell.length_c   1.000
_cell.angle_alpha   90.00
_cell.angle_beta   90.00
_cell.angle_gamma   90.00
#
_symmetry.space_group_name_H-M   'P 1'
#
loop_
_entity.id
_entity.type
_entity.pdbx_description
1 polymer ?
#
loop_
_entity_poly.entity_id
_entity_poly.type
_entity_poly.pdbx_seq_one_letter_code
_entity_poly.pdbx_strand_id
1 'polypeptide(L)'
;MGGPTAAERAAKIASEPTGNFYYGRRYYVQKTRFWGYLRKPRQSASQAKLVVFNESRKRNPDRLPEAGPVGQRYGFDQNYEYKIYGYYTGEKVYEVNSNQILPEFMLTGYELVNPKPGWLFSPKDHYNPQSLTLRPSY
;
A
#
# COMPACT_ATOMS: atom_id res chain seq x y z
N MET A 1 -2.97 -11.85 -19.73
CA MET A 1 -3.32 -11.57 -18.32
C MET A 1 -3.55 -10.08 -18.19
N GLY A 2 -4.83 -9.72 -18.06
CA GLY A 2 -5.34 -8.37 -18.20
C GLY A 2 -5.29 -7.56 -16.92
N GLY A 3 -4.83 -6.32 -17.06
CA GLY A 3 -5.07 -5.22 -16.14
C GLY A 3 -5.49 -4.00 -16.98
N PRO A 4 -5.96 -2.92 -16.35
CA PRO A 4 -6.28 -1.71 -17.10
C PRO A 4 -5.04 -1.23 -17.86
N THR A 5 -5.24 -0.65 -19.04
CA THR A 5 -4.20 0.10 -19.72
C THR A 5 -3.73 1.26 -18.85
N ALA A 6 -2.54 1.80 -19.13
CA ALA A 6 -2.04 2.97 -18.41
C ALA A 6 -3.01 4.16 -18.51
N ALA A 7 -3.64 4.34 -19.68
CA ALA A 7 -4.63 5.39 -19.91
C ALA A 7 -5.92 5.17 -19.09
N GLU A 8 -6.46 3.94 -19.10
CA GLU A 8 -7.63 3.59 -18.29
C GLU A 8 -7.37 3.77 -16.79
N ARG A 9 -6.18 3.39 -16.32
CA ARG A 9 -5.79 3.59 -14.91
C ARG A 9 -5.69 5.08 -14.59
N ALA A 10 -5.06 5.88 -15.44
CA ALA A 10 -4.95 7.33 -15.25
C ALA A 10 -6.33 8.00 -15.22
N ALA A 11 -7.22 7.64 -16.15
CA ALA A 11 -8.60 8.12 -16.18
C ALA A 11 -9.37 7.72 -14.92
N LYS A 12 -9.22 6.47 -14.47
CA LYS A 12 -9.82 6.00 -13.22
C LYS A 12 -9.33 6.81 -12.02
N ILE A 13 -8.02 7.03 -11.90
CA ILE A 13 -7.42 7.85 -10.83
C ILE A 13 -7.99 9.28 -10.87
N ALA A 14 -8.07 9.89 -12.05
CA ALA A 14 -8.62 11.24 -12.20
C ALA A 14 -10.09 11.35 -11.77
N SER A 15 -10.87 10.27 -11.98
CA SER A 15 -12.28 10.18 -11.58
C SER A 15 -12.51 9.81 -10.11
N GLU A 16 -11.45 9.60 -9.32
CA GLU A 16 -11.61 9.14 -7.94
C GLU A 16 -12.42 10.12 -7.08
N PRO A 17 -13.33 9.59 -6.24
CA PRO A 17 -13.93 10.36 -5.16
C PRO A 17 -12.85 10.99 -4.28
N THR A 18 -13.01 12.28 -4.00
CA THR A 18 -12.13 13.00 -3.07
C THR A 18 -12.67 12.91 -1.65
N GLY A 19 -11.80 13.13 -0.66
CA GLY A 19 -12.20 13.19 0.73
C GLY A 19 -10.98 13.21 1.65
N ASN A 20 -11.24 13.17 2.96
CA ASN A 20 -10.20 13.12 3.98
C ASN A 20 -9.71 11.68 4.21
N PHE A 21 -9.11 11.09 3.17
CA PHE A 21 -8.52 9.76 3.21
C PHE A 21 -7.41 9.65 2.15
N TYR A 22 -6.67 8.56 2.20
CA TYR A 22 -5.65 8.18 1.22
C TYR A 22 -6.10 6.91 0.51
N TYR A 23 -5.78 6.80 -0.78
CA TYR A 23 -5.80 5.49 -1.43
C TYR A 23 -4.53 4.75 -1.05
N GLY A 24 -4.70 3.61 -0.39
CA GLY A 24 -3.63 2.72 0.01
C GLY A 24 -3.60 1.48 -0.86
N ARG A 25 -2.40 1.10 -1.31
CA ARG A 25 -2.14 -0.17 -1.98
C ARG A 25 -1.20 -0.98 -1.12
N ARG A 26 -1.67 -2.15 -0.67
CA ARG A 26 -0.85 -3.07 0.10
C ARG A 26 0.38 -3.46 -0.70
N TYR A 27 1.55 -3.37 -0.06
CA TYR A 27 2.76 -3.98 -0.58
C TYR A 27 3.43 -4.76 0.54
N TYR A 28 3.38 -6.07 0.42
CA TYR A 28 3.92 -7.02 1.36
C TYR A 28 5.25 -7.55 0.83
N VAL A 29 6.29 -7.43 1.64
CA VAL A 29 7.55 -8.17 1.46
C VAL A 29 7.83 -8.86 2.78
N GLN A 30 8.22 -10.13 2.73
CA GLN A 30 8.51 -10.94 3.90
C GLN A 30 9.48 -10.22 4.84
N LYS A 31 9.22 -10.35 6.15
CA LYS A 31 10.00 -9.76 7.25
C LYS A 31 9.99 -8.24 7.35
N THR A 32 9.59 -7.50 6.32
CA THR A 32 9.50 -6.03 6.37
C THR A 32 8.35 -5.53 7.25
N ARG A 33 8.50 -4.32 7.79
CA ARG A 33 7.49 -3.68 8.68
C ARG A 33 6.76 -2.49 8.06
N PHE A 34 7.10 -2.11 6.83
CA PHE A 34 6.24 -1.19 6.08
C PHE A 34 4.93 -1.88 5.69
N TRP A 35 3.89 -1.09 5.49
CA TRP A 35 2.59 -1.61 5.09
C TRP A 35 2.39 -1.56 3.57
N GLY A 36 2.71 -0.43 2.95
CA GLY A 36 2.43 -0.25 1.52
C GLY A 36 2.43 1.20 1.11
N TYR A 37 1.88 1.45 -0.07
CA TYR A 37 1.94 2.75 -0.71
C TYR A 37 0.66 3.55 -0.44
N LEU A 38 0.80 4.79 0.02
CA LEU A 38 -0.30 5.74 0.19
C LEU A 38 -0.18 6.92 -0.78
N ARG A 39 -1.30 7.31 -1.36
CA ARG A 39 -1.43 8.55 -2.15
C ARG A 39 -2.75 9.24 -1.86
N LYS A 40 -2.79 10.55 -2.11
CA LYS A 40 -4.05 11.31 -2.04
C LYS A 40 -4.96 10.91 -3.21
N PRO A 41 -6.29 11.08 -3.08
CA PRO A 41 -7.21 10.95 -4.19
C PRO A 41 -6.77 11.77 -5.40
N ARG A 42 -6.91 11.21 -6.61
CA ARG A 42 -6.53 11.82 -7.89
C ARG A 42 -5.03 12.08 -8.07
N GLN A 43 -4.21 11.73 -7.08
CA GLN A 43 -2.76 11.78 -7.21
C GLN A 43 -2.28 10.57 -8.01
N SER A 44 -1.25 10.76 -8.85
CA SER A 44 -0.65 9.65 -9.61
C SER A 44 -0.14 8.55 -8.68
N ALA A 45 -0.19 7.29 -9.13
CA ALA A 45 0.42 6.16 -8.44
C ALA A 45 1.93 6.37 -8.22
N SER A 46 2.61 7.07 -9.14
CA SER A 46 4.06 7.35 -9.01
C SER A 46 4.41 8.26 -7.83
N GLN A 47 3.46 9.04 -7.32
CA GLN A 47 3.67 9.93 -6.18
C GLN A 47 3.29 9.28 -4.84
N ALA A 48 2.91 8.00 -4.86
CA ALA A 48 2.58 7.28 -3.65
C ALA A 48 3.83 7.05 -2.78
N LYS A 49 3.67 7.18 -1.47
CA LYS A 49 4.75 7.01 -0.49
C LYS A 49 4.63 5.65 0.18
N LEU A 50 5.74 4.93 0.28
CA LEU A 50 5.82 3.73 1.10
C LEU A 50 5.81 4.16 2.58
N VAL A 51 4.94 3.58 3.40
CA VAL A 51 4.74 4.02 4.80
C VAL A 51 4.88 2.88 5.80
N VAL A 52 5.26 3.25 7.03
CA VAL A 52 5.07 2.42 8.22
C VAL A 52 3.86 2.96 8.97
N PHE A 53 2.91 2.09 9.32
CA PHE A 53 1.77 2.49 10.14
C PHE A 53 2.14 2.54 11.62
N ASN A 54 1.77 3.64 12.27
CA ASN A 54 1.64 3.69 13.70
C ASN A 54 0.29 3.08 14.09
N GLU A 55 0.34 1.93 14.76
CA GLU A 55 -0.83 1.15 15.15
C GLU A 55 -1.36 1.46 16.56
N SER A 56 -0.89 2.54 17.21
CA SER A 56 -1.31 2.91 18.57
C SER A 56 -2.81 3.16 18.72
N ARG A 57 -3.49 3.57 17.64
CA ARG A 57 -4.95 3.81 17.61
C ARG A 57 -5.74 2.71 16.93
N LYS A 58 -5.22 2.17 15.83
CA LYS A 58 -5.88 1.10 15.06
C LYS A 58 -4.84 0.18 14.46
N ARG A 59 -5.10 -1.13 14.55
CA ARG A 59 -4.29 -2.15 13.90
C ARG A 59 -4.48 -2.11 12.39
N ASN A 60 -3.46 -2.48 11.62
CA ASN A 60 -3.53 -2.49 10.16
C ASN A 60 -4.50 -3.59 9.60
N PRO A 61 -4.93 -3.52 8.32
CA PRO A 61 -5.96 -4.40 7.72
C PRO A 61 -5.63 -5.90 7.66
N ASP A 62 -4.37 -6.27 7.83
CA ASP A 62 -3.83 -7.62 7.62
C ASP A 62 -2.98 -7.99 8.85
N ARG A 63 -3.50 -7.79 10.06
CA ARG A 63 -2.75 -8.06 11.29
C ARG A 63 -2.81 -9.54 11.70
N LEU A 64 -2.63 -10.45 10.76
CA LEU A 64 -2.60 -11.90 10.97
C LEU A 64 -1.20 -12.38 11.43
N PRO A 65 -1.09 -13.59 12.03
CA PRO A 65 0.19 -14.21 12.35
C PRO A 65 1.05 -14.45 11.09
N GLU A 66 2.37 -14.30 11.21
CA GLU A 66 3.29 -14.58 10.08
C GLU A 66 3.36 -16.07 9.72
N ALA A 67 3.25 -16.96 10.72
CA ALA A 67 3.34 -18.41 10.56
C ALA A 67 1.96 -19.11 10.40
N GLY A 68 0.92 -18.38 9.96
CA GLY A 68 -0.43 -18.93 9.80
C GLY A 68 -0.61 -19.86 8.57
N PRO A 69 -1.76 -20.55 8.44
CA PRO A 69 -2.14 -21.27 7.23
C PRO A 69 -2.13 -20.38 5.97
N VAL A 70 -2.06 -20.97 4.78
CA VAL A 70 -2.15 -20.21 3.52
C VAL A 70 -3.53 -19.53 3.45
N GLY A 71 -3.55 -18.24 3.09
CA GLY A 71 -4.79 -17.44 3.08
C GLY A 71 -5.24 -16.93 4.46
N GLN A 72 -4.58 -17.33 5.55
CA GLN A 72 -4.83 -16.86 6.91
C GLN A 72 -3.52 -16.47 7.61
N ARG A 73 -2.58 -15.94 6.83
CA ARG A 73 -1.27 -15.45 7.30
C ARG A 73 -1.05 -14.03 6.86
N TYR A 74 -0.18 -13.33 7.59
CA TYR A 74 0.28 -11.99 7.24
C TYR A 74 0.70 -11.91 5.77
N GLY A 75 0.20 -10.91 5.05
CA GLY A 75 0.46 -10.67 3.64
C GLY A 75 -0.56 -11.27 2.68
N PHE A 76 -1.68 -11.82 3.16
CA PHE A 76 -2.71 -12.40 2.27
C PHE A 76 -3.37 -11.36 1.37
N ASP A 77 -3.40 -10.10 1.80
CA ASP A 77 -4.03 -8.98 1.11
C ASP A 77 -3.08 -8.24 0.16
N GLN A 78 -2.01 -8.91 -0.28
CA GLN A 78 -1.03 -8.32 -1.19
C GLN A 78 -1.74 -7.63 -2.37
N ASN A 79 -1.39 -6.36 -2.56
CA ASN A 79 -1.90 -5.48 -3.59
C ASN A 79 -3.40 -5.11 -3.51
N TYR A 80 -4.08 -5.41 -2.41
CA TYR A 80 -5.43 -4.90 -2.17
C TYR A 80 -5.43 -3.36 -2.10
N GLU A 81 -6.52 -2.76 -2.57
CA GLU A 81 -6.75 -1.32 -2.53
C GLU A 81 -7.71 -0.96 -1.40
N TYR A 82 -7.30 -0.01 -0.56
CA TYR A 82 -8.04 0.47 0.59
C TYR A 82 -8.21 1.99 0.53
N LYS A 83 -9.28 2.49 1.12
CA LYS A 83 -9.28 3.85 1.70
C LYS A 83 -8.62 3.75 3.06
N ILE A 84 -7.66 4.62 3.32
CA ILE A 84 -6.91 4.70 4.57
C ILE A 84 -7.18 6.06 5.21
N TYR A 85 -7.63 6.06 6.45
CA TYR A 85 -7.91 7.25 7.23
C TYR A 85 -6.80 7.46 8.26
N GLY A 86 -6.37 8.71 8.40
CA GLY A 86 -5.26 9.06 9.27
C GLY A 86 -4.45 10.23 8.75
N TYR A 87 -3.24 10.37 9.26
CA TYR A 87 -2.34 11.47 8.90
C TYR A 87 -0.87 11.06 9.04
N TYR A 88 -0.01 11.73 8.29
CA TYR A 88 1.44 11.64 8.49
C TYR A 88 1.82 12.37 9.77
N THR A 89 2.56 11.72 10.67
CA THR A 89 2.93 12.31 11.97
C THR A 89 4.03 13.36 11.85
N GLY A 90 4.79 13.32 10.75
CA GLY A 90 6.01 14.11 10.56
C GLY A 90 7.28 13.33 10.92
N GLU A 91 7.13 12.26 11.69
CA GLU A 91 8.21 11.36 12.09
C GLU A 91 8.61 10.40 10.97
N LYS A 92 9.79 9.80 11.15
CA LYS A 92 10.33 8.78 10.25
C LYS A 92 10.73 7.54 11.05
N VAL A 93 10.53 6.38 10.44
CA VAL A 93 10.88 5.08 11.01
C VAL A 93 11.95 4.43 10.15
N TYR A 94 12.98 3.91 10.80
CA TYR A 94 13.96 3.05 10.15
C TYR A 94 13.40 1.63 10.04
N GLU A 95 13.14 1.17 8.81
CA GLU A 95 12.72 -0.19 8.52
C GLU A 95 13.94 -1.04 8.22
N VAL A 96 14.36 -1.82 9.22
CA VAL A 96 15.64 -2.55 9.22
C VAL A 96 15.76 -3.57 8.08
N ASN A 97 14.67 -4.22 7.65
CA ASN A 97 14.75 -5.32 6.68
C ASN A 97 14.89 -4.83 5.23
N SER A 98 14.39 -3.63 4.93
CA SER A 98 14.56 -2.96 3.64
C SER A 98 15.70 -1.93 3.66
N ASN A 99 16.23 -1.61 4.85
CA ASN A 99 17.23 -0.57 5.07
C ASN A 99 16.74 0.81 4.55
N GLN A 100 15.48 1.15 4.82
CA GLN A 100 14.87 2.40 4.39
C GLN A 100 14.42 3.26 5.58
N ILE A 101 14.55 4.58 5.44
CA ILE A 101 13.92 5.55 6.34
C ILE A 101 12.59 5.94 5.70
N LEU A 102 11.48 5.53 6.31
CA LEU A 102 10.14 5.69 5.77
C LEU A 102 9.30 6.63 6.63
N PRO A 103 8.37 7.41 6.04
CA PRO A 103 7.45 8.23 6.81
C PRO A 103 6.53 7.37 7.68
N GLU A 104 6.29 7.83 8.91
CA GLU A 104 5.30 7.25 9.80
C GLU A 104 3.90 7.82 9.48
N PHE A 105 2.90 6.95 9.49
CA PHE A 105 1.50 7.32 9.28
C PHE A 105 0.62 6.81 10.43
N MET A 106 -0.07 7.73 11.12
CA MET A 106 -1.03 7.41 12.18
C MET A 106 -2.30 6.84 11.57
N LEU A 107 -2.52 5.53 11.72
CA LEU A 107 -3.71 4.85 11.20
C LEU A 107 -4.90 5.05 12.15
N THR A 108 -6.02 5.56 11.64
CA THR A 108 -7.26 5.75 12.41
C THR A 108 -8.44 4.96 11.86
N GLY A 109 -8.38 4.51 10.62
CA GLY A 109 -9.45 3.76 9.96
C GLY A 109 -9.03 3.24 8.60
N TYR A 110 -9.79 2.29 8.06
CA TYR A 110 -9.65 1.83 6.68
C TYR A 110 -10.91 1.13 6.19
N GLU A 111 -11.07 1.11 4.88
CA GLU A 111 -12.15 0.41 4.16
C GLU A 111 -11.57 -0.28 2.93
N LEU A 112 -11.90 -1.55 2.71
CA LEU A 112 -11.52 -2.27 1.50
C LEU A 112 -12.28 -1.70 0.30
N VAL A 113 -11.57 -1.30 -0.74
CA VAL A 113 -12.14 -0.77 -1.99
C VAL A 113 -12.15 -1.84 -3.07
N ASN A 114 -11.02 -2.51 -3.27
CA ASN A 114 -10.88 -3.49 -4.34
C ASN A 114 -9.79 -4.52 -4.03
N PRO A 115 -10.11 -5.82 -3.94
CA PRO A 115 -9.13 -6.88 -3.73
C PRO A 115 -8.32 -7.23 -4.98
N LYS A 116 -8.76 -6.82 -6.18
CA LYS A 116 -8.10 -7.13 -7.46
C LYS A 116 -7.94 -5.87 -8.34
N PRO A 117 -7.13 -4.89 -7.93
CA PRO A 117 -7.06 -3.60 -8.61
C PRO A 117 -6.06 -3.54 -9.77
N GLY A 118 -5.44 -4.66 -10.15
CA GLY A 118 -4.45 -4.76 -11.24
C GLY A 118 -3.02 -4.52 -10.76
N TRP A 119 -2.15 -4.02 -11.62
CA TRP A 119 -0.77 -3.64 -11.26
C TRP A 119 -0.73 -2.43 -10.31
N LEU A 120 0.41 -2.20 -9.64
CA LEU A 120 0.56 -1.17 -8.59
C LEU A 120 1.08 0.15 -9.16
N PHE A 121 2.10 0.10 -10.01
CA PHE A 121 2.70 1.24 -10.73
C PHE A 121 2.62 1.12 -12.25
N SER A 122 2.88 -0.07 -12.79
CA SER A 122 2.92 -0.28 -14.23
C SER A 122 2.53 -1.70 -14.65
N PRO A 123 2.09 -1.92 -15.90
CA PRO A 123 1.88 -3.28 -16.43
C PRO A 123 3.12 -4.17 -16.44
N LYS A 124 4.32 -3.60 -16.28
CA LYS A 124 5.60 -4.31 -16.23
C LYS A 124 6.01 -4.68 -14.79
N ASP A 125 5.18 -4.37 -13.81
CA ASP A 125 5.42 -4.68 -12.41
C ASP A 125 5.65 -6.19 -12.22
N HIS A 126 6.76 -6.54 -11.59
CA HIS A 126 7.06 -7.90 -11.21
C HIS A 126 7.16 -7.97 -9.69
N TYR A 127 6.19 -8.62 -9.05
CA TYR A 127 6.16 -8.78 -7.60
C TYR A 127 7.03 -9.96 -7.15
N ASN A 128 7.91 -9.72 -6.18
CA ASN A 128 8.63 -10.76 -5.46
C ASN A 128 8.39 -10.60 -3.94
N PRO A 129 7.83 -11.61 -3.23
CA PRO A 129 7.59 -11.51 -1.79
C PRO A 129 8.89 -11.47 -0.95
N GLN A 130 10.05 -11.77 -1.53
CA GLN A 130 11.34 -11.81 -0.82
C GLN A 130 12.20 -10.57 -1.08
N SER A 131 11.80 -9.68 -2.00
CA SER A 131 12.62 -8.53 -2.38
C SER A 131 11.82 -7.33 -2.84
N LEU A 132 12.35 -6.12 -2.59
CA LEU A 132 11.72 -4.86 -2.94
C LEU A 132 11.82 -4.59 -4.45
N THR A 133 10.86 -5.12 -5.20
CA THR A 133 10.77 -5.05 -6.67
C THR A 133 9.81 -3.97 -7.18
N LEU A 134 8.72 -3.71 -6.45
CA LEU A 134 7.73 -2.69 -6.81
C LEU A 134 8.18 -1.34 -6.26
N ARG A 135 8.52 -0.40 -7.15
CA ARG A 135 8.88 0.98 -6.79
C ARG A 135 8.27 1.94 -7.82
N PRO A 136 7.89 3.17 -7.41
CA PRO A 136 7.51 4.19 -8.36
C PRO A 136 8.66 4.46 -9.34
N SER A 137 8.38 4.48 -10.64
CA SER A 137 9.31 5.03 -11.63
C SER A 137 9.34 6.55 -11.50
N TYR A 138 10.54 7.13 -11.43
CA TYR A 138 10.76 8.58 -11.45
C TYR A 138 10.44 9.16 -12.83
#